data_AF-A0A263DVX0-F1
#
_entry.id   AF-A0A263DVX0-F1
#
_cell.length_a   1.000
_cell.length_b   1.000
_cell.length_c   1.000
_cell.angle_alpha   90.00
_cell.angle_beta   90.00
_cell.angle_gamma   90.00
#
_symmetry.space_group_name_H-M   'P 1'
#
loop_
_entity.id
_entity.type
_entity.pdbx_description
1 polymer ?
#
loop_
_entity_poly.entity_id
_entity_poly.type
_entity_poly.pdbx_seq_one_letter_code
_entity_poly.pdbx_strand_id
1 'polypeptide(L)' 'MAFQVTEVQHVLKGAGYPMDGKALATLAKKNGAGGDLVGGKGVGTANGPNEVMKQLKDHLGGRPDA' A
#
# COMPACT_ATOMS: atom_id res chain seq x y z
N MET A 1 -13.78 -0.34 2.05
CA MET A 1 -13.54 -1.44 1.08
C MET A 1 -12.20 -2.08 1.44
N ALA A 2 -12.09 -3.42 1.44
CA ALA A 2 -10.81 -4.08 1.71
C ALA A 2 -9.99 -4.14 0.41
N PHE A 3 -8.73 -3.71 0.44
CA PHE A 3 -7.84 -3.82 -0.73
C PHE A 3 -7.57 -5.27 -1.07
N GLN A 4 -7.75 -5.64 -2.35
CA GLN A 4 -7.37 -6.96 -2.83
C GLN A 4 -5.87 -7.01 -3.15
N VAL A 5 -5.26 -8.19 -2.96
CA VAL A 5 -3.82 -8.40 -3.17
C VAL A 5 -3.46 -8.20 -4.63
N THR A 6 -4.34 -8.67 -5.50
CA THR A 6 -4.28 -8.48 -6.94
C THR A 6 -4.24 -7.01 -7.34
N GLU A 7 -5.03 -6.15 -6.69
CA GLU A 7 -5.08 -4.72 -6.97
C GLU A 7 -3.79 -4.02 -6.52
N VAL A 8 -3.30 -4.34 -5.32
CA VAL A 8 -2.00 -3.85 -4.80
C VAL A 8 -0.84 -4.29 -5.70
N GLN A 9 -0.84 -5.55 -6.14
CA GLN A 9 0.17 -6.07 -7.07
C GLN A 9 0.09 -5.37 -8.44
N HIS A 10 -1.11 -5.06 -8.92
CA HIS A 10 -1.30 -4.36 -10.19
C HIS A 10 -0.78 -2.92 -10.13
N VAL A 11 -1.15 -2.16 -9.11
CA VAL A 11 -0.75 -0.75 -8.97
C VAL A 11 0.69 -0.56 -8.50
N LEU A 12 1.29 -1.56 -7.87
CA LEU A 12 2.72 -1.56 -7.52
C LEU A 12 3.58 -2.33 -8.53
N LYS A 13 3.02 -2.65 -9.71
CA LYS A 13 3.77 -3.29 -10.77
C LYS A 13 4.93 -2.39 -11.20
N GLY A 14 6.14 -2.96 -11.22
CA GLY A 14 7.38 -2.23 -11.52
C GLY A 14 8.03 -1.54 -10.31
N ALA A 15 7.53 -1.76 -9.09
CA ALA A 15 8.24 -1.35 -7.87
C ALA A 15 9.55 -2.12 -7.73
N GLY A 16 10.66 -1.39 -7.57
CA GLY A 16 11.97 -1.96 -7.25
C GLY A 16 12.13 -2.09 -5.74
N TYR A 17 11.55 -3.14 -5.15
CA TYR A 17 11.65 -3.40 -3.71
C TYR A 17 13.11 -3.69 -3.27
N PRO A 18 13.52 -3.32 -2.05
CA PRO A 18 12.73 -2.63 -1.02
C PRO A 18 12.45 -1.16 -1.37
N MET A 19 11.23 -0.70 -1.07
CA MET A 19 10.78 0.65 -1.44
C MET A 19 9.98 1.30 -0.29
N ASP A 20 10.14 2.61 -0.12
CA ASP A 20 9.46 3.38 0.93
C ASP A 20 7.98 3.63 0.57
N GLY A 21 7.12 3.67 1.58
CA GLY A 21 5.67 3.83 1.43
C GLY A 21 5.28 5.11 0.71
N LYS A 22 6.08 6.18 0.81
CA LYS A 22 5.85 7.41 0.04
C LYS A 22 6.10 7.22 -1.45
N ALA A 23 7.13 6.44 -1.80
CA ALA A 23 7.47 6.13 -3.18
C ALA A 23 6.49 5.10 -3.78
N LEU A 24 6.10 4.10 -3.00
CA LEU A 24 5.04 3.14 -3.35
C LEU A 24 3.70 3.83 -3.57
N ALA A 25 3.33 4.78 -2.71
CA ALA A 25 2.14 5.60 -2.86
C ALA A 25 2.16 6.42 -4.15
N THR A 26 3.32 6.99 -4.50
CA THR A 26 3.49 7.75 -5.74
C THR A 26 3.38 6.84 -6.96
N LEU A 27 4.00 5.66 -6.91
CA LEU A 27 3.92 4.65 -7.97
C LEU A 27 2.47 4.16 -8.16
N ALA A 28 1.78 3.85 -7.06
CA ALA A 28 0.39 3.43 -7.07
C ALA A 28 -0.51 4.50 -7.71
N LYS A 29 -0.36 5.78 -7.33
CA LYS A 29 -1.07 6.90 -7.99
C LYS A 29 -0.81 6.94 -9.49
N LYS A 30 0.46 6.82 -9.88
CA LYS A 30 0.86 6.87 -11.29
C LYS A 30 0.26 5.71 -12.10
N ASN A 31 0.05 4.57 -11.44
CA ASN A 31 -0.58 3.39 -12.01
C ASN A 31 -2.12 3.37 -11.88
N GLY A 32 -2.74 4.47 -11.44
CA GLY A 32 -4.19 4.62 -11.40
C GLY A 32 -4.86 4.09 -10.11
N ALA A 33 -4.08 3.86 -9.05
CA ALA A 33 -4.65 3.49 -7.76
C ALA A 33 -5.58 4.59 -7.23
N GLY A 34 -6.78 4.19 -6.79
CA GLY A 34 -7.71 5.08 -6.10
C GLY A 34 -7.06 5.66 -4.84
N GLY A 35 -7.42 6.92 -4.49
CA GLY A 35 -6.79 7.67 -3.40
C GLY A 35 -6.77 6.96 -2.04
N ASP A 36 -7.64 5.98 -1.85
CA ASP A 36 -7.75 5.10 -0.68
C ASP A 36 -6.54 4.14 -0.55
N LEU A 37 -6.05 3.60 -1.67
CA LEU A 37 -4.85 2.75 -1.74
C LEU A 37 -3.59 3.57 -1.44
N VAL A 38 -3.71 4.89 -1.62
CA VAL A 38 -2.66 5.88 -1.47
C VAL A 38 -2.84 6.66 -0.17
N GLY A 39 -3.16 5.94 0.90
CA GLY A 39 -2.90 6.35 2.28
C GLY A 39 -1.41 6.24 2.61
N GLY A 40 -0.52 6.82 1.79
CA GLY A 40 0.96 6.76 1.95
C GLY A 40 1.50 7.34 3.27
N LYS A 41 0.62 7.76 4.18
CA LYS A 41 0.94 7.98 5.59
C LYS A 41 0.72 6.64 6.30
N GLY A 42 1.77 5.88 6.54
CA GLY A 42 1.72 4.71 7.43
C GLY A 42 2.50 3.49 6.98
N VAL A 43 2.70 3.33 5.67
CA VAL A 43 3.62 2.33 5.13
C VAL A 43 5.03 2.90 5.25
N GLY A 44 5.90 2.21 5.98
CA GLY A 44 7.32 2.51 6.03
C GLY A 44 8.01 1.92 4.80
N THR A 45 9.11 1.22 5.01
CA THR A 45 9.71 0.42 3.94
C THR A 45 8.97 -0.91 3.81
N ALA A 46 8.66 -1.32 2.59
CA ALA A 46 8.14 -2.66 2.31
C ALA A 46 9.08 -3.40 1.35
N ASN A 47 9.16 -4.72 1.52
CA ASN A 47 9.95 -5.61 0.65
C ASN A 47 9.09 -6.25 -0.46
N GLY A 48 7.78 -6.01 -0.46
CA GLY A 48 6.90 -6.52 -1.49
C GLY A 48 5.43 -6.15 -1.29
N PRO A 49 4.56 -6.49 -2.25
CA PRO A 49 3.14 -6.12 -2.25
C PRO A 49 2.38 -6.66 -1.01
N ASN A 50 2.72 -7.86 -0.55
CA ASN A 50 2.11 -8.46 0.63
C ASN A 50 2.44 -7.68 1.91
N GLU A 51 3.67 -7.17 2.02
CA GLU A 51 4.10 -6.41 3.17
C GLU A 51 3.47 -5.01 3.18
N VAL A 52 3.35 -4.38 2.00
CA VAL A 52 2.55 -3.16 1.85
C VAL A 52 1.14 -3.37 2.35
N MET A 53 0.47 -4.45 1.92
CA MET A 53 -0.88 -4.72 2.37
C MET A 53 -0.98 -5.00 3.86
N LYS A 54 -0.02 -5.72 4.45
CA LYS A 54 0.01 -5.98 5.89
C LYS A 54 0.11 -4.66 6.66
N GLN A 55 1.02 -3.79 6.26
CA GLN A 55 1.18 -2.46 6.86
C GLN A 55 -0.05 -1.58 6.62
N LEU A 56 -0.64 -1.60 5.42
CA LEU A 56 -1.88 -0.88 5.11
C LEU A 56 -3.04 -1.38 5.98
N LYS A 57 -3.17 -2.70 6.17
CA LYS A 57 -4.19 -3.30 7.05
C LYS A 57 -3.98 -2.93 8.51
N ASP A 58 -2.74 -2.92 9.00
CA ASP A 58 -2.45 -2.47 10.36
C ASP A 58 -2.73 -0.97 10.54
N HIS A 59 -2.53 -0.16 9.49
CA HIS A 59 -2.75 1.28 9.55
C HIS A 59 -4.23 1.68 9.35
N LEU A 60 -4.94 1.03 8.42
CA LEU A 60 -6.36 1.28 8.11
C LEU A 60 -7.30 0.49 9.02
N GLY A 61 -6.84 -0.64 9.55
CA GLY A 61 -7.51 -1.46 10.55
C GLY A 61 -7.01 -1.20 11.98
N GLY A 62 -6.23 -0.13 12.17
CA GLY A 62 -5.75 0.33 13.46
C GLY A 62 -6.90 0.83 14.34
N ARG A 63 -7.54 -0.14 15.02
CA ARG A 63 -8.66 -0.09 16.00
C ARG A 63 -10.07 -0.09 15.40
N PRO A 64 -10.81 -1.21 15.48
CA PRO A 64 -12.06 -1.15 16.23
C PRO A 64 -11.72 -0.96 17.71
N ASP A 65 -12.38 -0.01 18.36
CA ASP A 65 -12.25 0.33 19.77
C ASP A 65 -12.16 -0.90 20.71
N ALA A 66 -11.21 -0.87 21.65
CA ALA A 66 -11.36 -1.22 23.08
C ALA A 66 -9.99 -1.18 23.79
#